data_AF-A0A954G0R1-F1
#
_entry.id   AF-A0A954G0R1-F1
#
_cell.length_a   1.000
_cell.length_b   1.000
_cell.length_c   1.000
_cell.angle_alpha   90.00
_cell.angle_beta   90.00
_cell.angle_gamma   90.00
#
_symmetry.space_group_name_H-M   'P 1'
#
loop_
_entity.id
_entity.type
_entity.pdbx_description
1 polymer ?
#
loop_
_entity_poly.entity_id
_entity_poly.type
_entity_poly.pdbx_seq_one_letter_code
_entity_poly.pdbx_strand_id
1 'polypeptide(L)'
;KFVPDNYGDLSSGDLFVLRVTGGPFGTGQGEWVGPIDPEFARFDGTAAGGTGYNRPEDLEIIGDTLYVAVTEGPRDGRSSELFDGRVLAVNLFSLQVTNFVLPGLNVPIESNDTSGFDNPDNLAQTPDGKLVIAEDNVPSDIWIASPDNDNDGAADEVNLFASLTDDGAEGTGIYFGIDPKTMFVNVQHSKLDDGDATWAITKLDSRKKHHERRHR
;
A
#
# COMPACT_ATOMS: atom_id res chain seq x y z
N LYS A 1 15.21 -5.26 4.41
CA LYS A 1 15.19 -5.07 5.88
C LYS A 1 16.57 -4.65 6.35
N PHE A 2 16.69 -3.53 7.06
CA PHE A 2 17.92 -3.14 7.73
C PHE A 2 17.80 -3.41 9.23
N VAL A 3 18.86 -3.91 9.87
CA VAL A 3 18.94 -4.14 11.32
C VAL A 3 20.14 -3.38 11.85
N PRO A 4 19.94 -2.31 12.65
CA PRO A 4 21.06 -1.52 13.15
C PRO A 4 21.86 -2.30 14.22
N ASP A 5 23.17 -2.05 14.29
CA ASP A 5 24.03 -2.62 15.34
C ASP A 5 23.63 -2.10 16.73
N ASN A 6 23.20 -0.83 16.77
CA ASN A 6 22.75 -0.14 17.98
C ASN A 6 21.33 0.39 17.76
N TYR A 7 20.41 0.07 18.67
CA TYR A 7 19.02 0.51 18.58
C TYR A 7 18.91 2.04 18.46
N GLY A 8 18.22 2.51 17.40
CA GLY A 8 18.00 3.94 17.12
C GLY A 8 19.15 4.63 16.35
N ASP A 9 20.24 3.93 16.05
CA ASP A 9 21.36 4.44 15.25
C ASP A 9 21.40 3.74 13.89
N LEU A 10 21.13 4.49 12.82
CA LEU A 10 21.10 3.96 11.46
C LEU A 10 22.45 4.07 10.74
N SER A 11 23.53 4.47 11.43
CA SER A 11 24.86 4.66 10.81
C SER A 11 25.60 3.34 10.54
N SER A 12 25.23 2.24 11.20
CA SER A 12 25.79 0.91 10.95
C SER A 12 24.79 -0.22 11.25
N GLY A 13 24.92 -1.34 10.54
CA GLY A 13 24.06 -2.51 10.69
C GLY A 13 24.09 -3.43 9.49
N ASP A 14 23.22 -4.45 9.52
CA ASP A 14 23.11 -5.47 8.49
C ASP A 14 21.91 -5.21 7.58
N LEU A 15 22.11 -5.36 6.26
CA LEU A 15 21.05 -5.27 5.26
C LEU A 15 20.66 -6.66 4.75
N PHE A 16 19.37 -6.93 4.64
CA PHE A 16 18.80 -8.19 4.18
C PHE A 16 17.75 -7.96 3.08
N VAL A 17 17.59 -8.94 2.19
CA VAL A 17 16.53 -8.98 1.17
C VAL A 17 15.55 -10.11 1.48
N LEU A 18 14.28 -9.93 1.09
CA LEU A 18 13.27 -10.98 1.25
C LEU A 18 13.38 -11.99 0.11
N ARG A 19 13.52 -13.27 0.45
CA ARG A 19 13.32 -14.41 -0.45
C ARG A 19 12.00 -15.07 -0.09
N VAL A 20 11.20 -15.46 -1.09
CA VAL A 20 9.91 -16.14 -0.92
C VAL A 20 9.84 -17.37 -1.82
N THR A 21 9.36 -18.48 -1.27
CA THR A 21 9.25 -19.77 -1.95
C THR A 21 7.89 -20.43 -1.70
N GLY A 22 7.51 -21.38 -2.55
CA GLY A 22 6.36 -22.27 -2.31
C GLY A 22 5.02 -21.81 -2.91
N GLY A 23 4.87 -20.54 -3.29
CA GLY A 23 3.67 -20.04 -3.94
C GLY A 23 3.95 -19.30 -5.26
N PRO A 24 2.92 -19.09 -6.09
CA PRO A 24 3.04 -18.35 -7.33
C PRO A 24 3.27 -16.85 -7.05
N PHE A 25 3.92 -16.18 -7.99
CA PHE A 25 4.10 -14.72 -7.99
C PHE A 25 4.69 -14.17 -6.68
N GLY A 26 5.62 -14.89 -6.06
CA GLY A 26 6.29 -14.40 -4.85
C GLY A 26 5.41 -14.40 -3.59
N THR A 27 4.40 -15.27 -3.53
CA THR A 27 3.70 -15.63 -2.29
C THR A 27 4.25 -16.95 -1.73
N GLY A 28 3.97 -17.26 -0.46
CA GLY A 28 4.45 -18.46 0.20
C GLY A 28 5.38 -18.17 1.39
N GLN A 29 6.27 -19.10 1.70
CA GLN A 29 7.18 -19.00 2.83
C GLN A 29 8.33 -18.03 2.53
N GLY A 30 8.42 -16.96 3.32
CA GLY A 30 9.48 -15.96 3.28
C GLY A 30 10.68 -16.31 4.16
N GLU A 31 11.81 -15.69 3.83
CA GLU A 31 13.09 -15.75 4.54
C GLU A 31 13.87 -14.46 4.29
N TRP A 32 14.44 -13.87 5.34
CA TRP A 32 15.40 -12.78 5.19
C TRP A 32 16.78 -13.36 4.88
N VAL A 33 17.25 -13.18 3.65
CA VAL A 33 18.57 -13.65 3.22
C VAL A 33 19.57 -12.50 3.23
N GLY A 34 20.80 -12.81 3.64
CA GLY A 34 21.86 -11.84 3.85
C GLY A 34 22.74 -12.20 5.06
N PRO A 35 23.53 -11.24 5.58
CA PRO A 35 23.60 -9.85 5.12
C PRO A 35 24.09 -9.73 3.67
N ILE A 36 23.59 -8.73 2.94
CA ILE A 36 24.02 -8.35 1.59
C ILE A 36 24.86 -7.07 1.65
N ASP A 37 25.73 -6.84 0.66
CA ASP A 37 26.49 -5.60 0.58
C ASP A 37 25.58 -4.42 0.21
N PRO A 38 25.44 -3.38 1.08
CA PRO A 38 24.62 -2.22 0.78
C PRO A 38 25.13 -1.39 -0.41
N GLU A 39 26.44 -1.41 -0.72
CA GLU A 39 27.00 -0.72 -1.89
C GLU A 39 26.56 -1.37 -3.22
N PHE A 40 26.27 -2.68 -3.18
CA PHE A 40 25.84 -3.49 -4.33
C PHE A 40 24.46 -4.12 -4.15
N ALA A 41 23.59 -3.51 -3.33
CA ALA A 41 22.37 -4.13 -2.80
C ALA A 41 21.48 -4.83 -3.85
N ARG A 42 21.33 -4.27 -5.05
CA ARG A 42 20.53 -4.89 -6.14
C ARG A 42 21.18 -6.18 -6.65
N PHE A 43 22.49 -6.13 -6.90
CA PHE A 43 23.24 -7.26 -7.42
C PHE A 43 23.35 -8.36 -6.35
N ASP A 44 23.77 -8.00 -5.14
CA ASP A 44 23.92 -8.93 -4.03
C ASP A 44 22.59 -9.50 -3.57
N GLY A 45 21.53 -8.70 -3.54
CA GLY A 45 20.18 -9.15 -3.25
C GLY A 45 19.70 -10.20 -4.25
N THR A 46 19.96 -9.98 -5.54
CA THR A 46 19.67 -10.97 -6.59
C THR A 46 20.51 -12.23 -6.40
N ALA A 47 21.80 -12.09 -6.14
CA ALA A 47 22.73 -13.21 -5.95
C ALA A 47 22.38 -14.06 -4.70
N ALA A 48 21.86 -13.43 -3.64
CA ALA A 48 21.35 -14.09 -2.44
C ALA A 48 20.01 -14.83 -2.67
N GLY A 49 19.37 -14.61 -3.82
CA GLY A 49 18.10 -15.21 -4.19
C GLY A 49 16.88 -14.45 -3.69
N GLY A 50 16.98 -13.13 -3.53
CA GLY A 50 15.84 -12.27 -3.23
C GLY A 50 14.74 -12.39 -4.28
N THR A 51 13.48 -12.34 -3.83
CA THR A 51 12.32 -12.43 -4.72
C THR A 51 12.07 -11.09 -5.39
N GLY A 52 12.02 -11.10 -6.73
CA GLY A 52 11.63 -9.94 -7.52
C GLY A 52 10.13 -9.67 -7.43
N TYR A 53 9.78 -8.41 -7.26
CA TYR A 53 8.42 -7.88 -7.35
C TYR A 53 8.43 -6.69 -8.31
N ASN A 54 7.31 -6.44 -8.97
CA ASN A 54 7.20 -5.33 -9.91
C ASN A 54 6.85 -4.06 -9.13
N ARG A 55 7.87 -3.22 -8.93
CA ARG A 55 7.75 -1.93 -8.24
C ARG A 55 7.08 -2.01 -6.85
N PRO A 56 7.75 -2.60 -5.84
CA PRO A 56 7.39 -2.31 -4.46
C PRO A 56 7.54 -0.81 -4.19
N GLU A 57 6.47 -0.15 -3.77
CA GLU A 57 6.46 1.28 -3.43
C GLU A 57 6.44 1.42 -1.89
N ASP A 58 5.29 1.69 -1.27
CA ASP A 58 5.21 1.91 0.18
C ASP A 58 5.09 0.62 1.02
N LEU A 59 5.47 0.75 2.30
CA LEU A 59 5.53 -0.29 3.31
C LEU A 59 4.86 0.20 4.60
N GLU A 60 3.86 -0.51 5.09
CA GLU A 60 3.19 -0.18 6.36
C GLU A 60 3.15 -1.36 7.32
N ILE A 61 3.46 -1.14 8.60
CA ILE A 61 3.40 -2.18 9.63
C ILE A 61 2.17 -1.95 10.51
N ILE A 62 1.26 -2.92 10.55
CA ILE A 62 0.09 -2.92 11.45
C ILE A 62 0.12 -4.19 12.28
N GLY A 63 0.32 -4.03 13.59
CA GLY A 63 0.51 -5.15 14.50
C GLY A 63 1.70 -6.01 14.09
N ASP A 64 1.44 -7.26 13.74
CA ASP A 64 2.44 -8.26 13.42
C ASP A 64 2.63 -8.48 11.90
N THR A 65 2.02 -7.62 11.09
CA THR A 65 2.01 -7.73 9.62
C THR A 65 2.68 -6.53 8.98
N LEU A 66 3.57 -6.80 8.03
CA LEU A 66 4.08 -5.82 7.08
C LEU A 66 3.25 -5.90 5.80
N TYR A 67 2.62 -4.80 5.42
CA TYR A 67 1.94 -4.61 4.15
C TYR A 67 2.88 -3.98 3.14
N VAL A 68 2.80 -4.43 1.89
CA VAL A 68 3.65 -3.95 0.80
C VAL A 68 2.76 -3.60 -0.38
N ALA A 69 2.78 -2.34 -0.80
CA ALA A 69 2.18 -1.92 -2.06
C ALA A 69 3.08 -2.37 -3.22
N VAL A 70 2.52 -3.15 -4.14
CA VAL A 70 3.19 -3.60 -5.35
C VAL A 70 2.39 -3.02 -6.51
N THR A 71 2.84 -1.87 -7.01
CA THR A 71 2.04 -1.02 -7.91
C THR A 71 1.78 -1.69 -9.26
N GLU A 72 2.67 -2.55 -9.74
CA GLU A 72 2.45 -3.29 -10.99
C GLU A 72 2.32 -4.79 -10.71
N GLY A 73 1.42 -5.46 -11.42
CA GLY A 73 1.31 -6.89 -11.35
C GLY A 73 2.38 -7.62 -12.18
N PRO A 74 2.53 -8.95 -11.99
CA PRO A 74 3.52 -9.74 -12.69
C PRO A 74 3.25 -9.77 -14.20
N ARG A 75 4.30 -9.62 -15.01
CA ARG A 75 4.19 -9.60 -16.47
C ARG A 75 4.28 -11.01 -17.07
N ASP A 76 3.59 -11.23 -18.20
CA ASP A 76 3.59 -12.49 -18.95
C ASP A 76 4.88 -12.75 -19.78
N GLY A 77 5.93 -11.97 -19.54
CA GLY A 77 7.16 -11.94 -20.34
C GLY A 77 7.07 -11.02 -21.56
N ARG A 78 5.96 -10.30 -21.75
CA ARG A 78 5.81 -9.18 -22.70
C ARG A 78 5.50 -7.89 -21.95
N SER A 79 4.69 -7.01 -22.54
CA SER A 79 4.25 -5.74 -21.95
C SER A 79 2.95 -5.85 -21.15
N SER A 80 2.27 -7.00 -21.15
CA SER A 80 1.00 -7.18 -20.43
C SER A 80 1.21 -7.77 -19.04
N GLU A 81 0.43 -7.27 -18.09
CA GLU A 81 0.33 -7.80 -16.74
C GLU A 81 -0.65 -8.98 -16.71
N LEU A 82 -0.39 -9.98 -15.87
CA LEU A 82 -1.25 -11.16 -15.69
C LEU A 82 -2.48 -10.84 -14.85
N PHE A 83 -2.31 -9.88 -13.94
CA PHE A 83 -3.29 -9.18 -13.14
C PHE A 83 -2.66 -7.83 -12.77
N ASP A 84 -3.46 -6.88 -12.34
CA ASP A 84 -3.06 -5.51 -12.01
C ASP A 84 -2.26 -5.43 -10.69
N GLY A 85 -1.97 -4.24 -10.19
CA GLY A 85 -1.29 -4.03 -8.91
C GLY A 85 -1.98 -4.71 -7.70
N ARG A 86 -1.24 -4.90 -6.60
CA ARG A 86 -1.74 -5.60 -5.40
C ARG A 86 -1.09 -5.12 -4.11
N VAL A 87 -1.69 -5.49 -2.98
CA VAL A 87 -1.05 -5.39 -1.66
C VAL A 87 -0.70 -6.78 -1.14
N LEU A 88 0.56 -6.98 -0.78
CA LEU A 88 1.01 -8.18 -0.09
C LEU A 88 0.93 -7.99 1.42
N ALA A 89 0.65 -9.07 2.16
CA ALA A 89 0.87 -9.14 3.60
C ALA A 89 2.02 -10.10 3.90
N VAL A 90 2.93 -9.68 4.78
CA VAL A 90 4.04 -10.49 5.31
C VAL A 90 3.87 -10.58 6.82
N ASN A 91 3.57 -11.77 7.32
CA ASN A 91 3.56 -12.00 8.76
C ASN A 91 5.00 -11.92 9.31
N LEU A 92 5.28 -11.02 10.25
CA LEU A 92 6.65 -10.75 10.70
C LEU A 92 7.26 -11.87 11.58
N PHE A 93 6.45 -12.84 12.01
CA PHE A 93 6.91 -14.00 12.79
C PHE A 93 7.08 -15.25 11.93
N SER A 94 6.03 -15.64 11.21
CA SER A 94 6.07 -16.84 10.36
C SER A 94 6.76 -16.57 9.02
N LEU A 95 6.89 -15.31 8.61
CA LEU A 95 7.30 -14.88 7.29
C LEU A 95 6.43 -15.42 6.15
N GLN A 96 5.20 -15.85 6.46
CA GLN A 96 4.22 -16.19 5.44
C GLN A 96 3.85 -14.93 4.65
N VAL A 97 3.93 -15.03 3.32
CA VAL A 97 3.57 -13.97 2.37
C VAL A 97 2.31 -14.35 1.62
N THR A 98 1.31 -13.47 1.62
CA THR A 98 -0.01 -13.67 1.00
C THR A 98 -0.43 -12.46 0.17
N ASN A 99 -1.39 -12.66 -0.73
CA ASN A 99 -2.08 -11.57 -1.41
C ASN A 99 -3.16 -11.03 -0.46
N PHE A 100 -2.93 -9.86 0.12
CA PHE A 100 -3.88 -9.25 1.06
C PHE A 100 -5.02 -8.54 0.33
N VAL A 101 -4.68 -7.75 -0.69
CA VAL A 101 -5.65 -7.13 -1.62
C VAL A 101 -5.21 -7.49 -3.03
N LEU A 102 -6.12 -8.08 -3.82
CA LEU A 102 -5.84 -8.54 -5.18
C LEU A 102 -7.09 -8.39 -6.07
N PRO A 103 -6.95 -7.77 -7.26
CA PRO A 103 -7.99 -7.74 -8.28
C PRO A 103 -8.54 -9.11 -8.63
N GLY A 104 -9.87 -9.24 -8.59
CA GLY A 104 -10.59 -10.48 -8.83
C GLY A 104 -10.65 -11.45 -7.64
N LEU A 105 -9.95 -11.15 -6.54
CA LEU A 105 -10.07 -11.88 -5.28
C LEU A 105 -11.05 -11.18 -4.33
N ASN A 106 -10.71 -9.96 -3.90
CA ASN A 106 -11.47 -9.18 -2.93
C ASN A 106 -11.65 -7.70 -3.32
N VAL A 107 -11.17 -7.30 -4.50
CA VAL A 107 -11.43 -6.01 -5.14
C VAL A 107 -11.77 -6.20 -6.63
N PRO A 108 -12.50 -5.26 -7.26
CA PRO A 108 -12.84 -5.36 -8.68
C PRO A 108 -11.60 -5.31 -9.59
N ILE A 109 -11.67 -6.03 -10.71
CA ILE A 109 -10.68 -5.93 -11.80
C ILE A 109 -10.98 -4.66 -12.59
N GLU A 110 -9.94 -3.89 -12.93
CA GLU A 110 -10.10 -2.69 -13.74
C GLU A 110 -10.50 -3.05 -15.18
N SER A 111 -11.42 -2.27 -15.74
CA SER A 111 -11.83 -2.42 -17.14
C SER A 111 -12.30 -1.10 -17.69
N ASN A 112 -12.46 -1.02 -19.02
CA ASN A 112 -12.89 0.22 -19.70
C ASN A 112 -14.17 0.86 -19.13
N ASP A 113 -15.04 0.08 -18.50
CA ASP A 113 -16.34 0.54 -17.99
C ASP A 113 -16.43 0.52 -16.45
N THR A 114 -15.36 0.16 -15.72
CA THR A 114 -15.39 0.00 -14.26
C THR A 114 -14.02 0.33 -13.66
N SER A 115 -13.99 1.33 -12.77
CA SER A 115 -12.84 1.60 -11.88
C SER A 115 -12.57 0.34 -11.06
N GLY A 116 -11.42 -0.28 -11.29
CA GLY A 116 -10.94 -1.40 -10.51
C GLY A 116 -9.87 -0.95 -9.52
N PHE A 117 -9.24 -1.92 -8.86
CA PHE A 117 -8.07 -1.66 -8.05
C PHE A 117 -6.82 -1.87 -8.91
N ASP A 118 -5.97 -0.85 -9.02
CA ASP A 118 -4.68 -0.93 -9.72
C ASP A 118 -3.71 0.12 -9.16
N ASN A 119 -2.41 -0.09 -9.38
CA ASN A 119 -1.34 0.82 -8.99
C ASN A 119 -1.39 1.29 -7.53
N PRO A 120 -1.60 0.40 -6.54
CA PRO A 120 -1.45 0.80 -5.15
C PRO A 120 -0.04 1.30 -4.89
N ASP A 121 0.06 2.44 -4.24
CA ASP A 121 1.34 3.11 -4.03
C ASP A 121 1.57 3.37 -2.55
N ASN A 122 0.68 4.14 -1.92
CA ASN A 122 0.84 4.63 -0.54
C ASN A 122 -0.04 3.89 0.45
N LEU A 123 0.50 3.60 1.64
CA LEU A 123 -0.16 2.84 2.68
C LEU A 123 -0.22 3.61 4.00
N ALA A 124 -1.27 3.39 4.79
CA ALA A 124 -1.32 3.88 6.17
C ALA A 124 -2.27 3.06 7.04
N GLN A 125 -2.06 3.10 8.34
CA GLN A 125 -3.01 2.58 9.32
C GLN A 125 -4.12 3.61 9.65
N THR A 126 -5.38 3.18 9.64
CA THR A 126 -6.46 3.95 10.27
C THR A 126 -6.35 3.91 11.80
N PRO A 127 -6.95 4.86 12.54
CA PRO A 127 -6.92 4.85 14.01
C PRO A 127 -7.59 3.63 14.65
N ASP A 128 -8.44 2.91 13.92
CA ASP A 128 -9.06 1.65 14.34
C ASP A 128 -8.37 0.40 13.78
N GLY A 129 -7.20 0.55 13.15
CA GLY A 129 -6.32 -0.55 12.78
C GLY A 129 -6.59 -1.21 11.43
N LYS A 130 -7.33 -0.56 10.53
CA LYS A 130 -7.49 -0.98 9.12
C LYS A 130 -6.35 -0.44 8.26
N LEU A 131 -6.13 -1.06 7.11
CA LEU A 131 -5.19 -0.55 6.12
C LEU A 131 -5.90 0.43 5.19
N VAL A 132 -5.30 1.59 4.97
CA VAL A 132 -5.66 2.54 3.91
C VAL A 132 -4.65 2.40 2.78
N ILE A 133 -5.14 2.44 1.56
CA ILE A 133 -4.35 2.30 0.34
C ILE A 133 -4.72 3.47 -0.57
N ALA A 134 -3.74 4.22 -1.05
CA ALA A 134 -3.93 5.23 -2.10
C ALA A 134 -3.18 4.80 -3.37
N GLU A 135 -3.85 4.95 -4.50
CA GLU A 135 -3.34 4.53 -5.80
C GLU A 135 -2.63 5.67 -6.54
N ASP A 136 -1.57 5.31 -7.26
CA ASP A 136 -1.02 6.06 -8.39
C ASP A 136 -1.73 5.59 -9.68
N ASN A 137 -3.04 5.82 -9.74
CA ASN A 137 -3.92 5.45 -10.86
C ASN A 137 -4.84 6.62 -11.26
N VAL A 138 -5.60 6.49 -12.35
CA VAL A 138 -6.60 7.47 -12.80
C VAL A 138 -7.99 6.83 -12.94
N PRO A 139 -8.97 7.14 -12.06
CA PRO A 139 -8.84 8.05 -10.92
C PRO A 139 -7.92 7.50 -9.84
N SER A 140 -7.27 8.39 -9.09
CA SER A 140 -6.49 7.98 -7.92
C SER A 140 -7.47 7.68 -6.78
N ASP A 141 -7.73 6.39 -6.60
CA ASP A 141 -8.67 5.90 -5.61
C ASP A 141 -7.99 5.69 -4.25
N ILE A 142 -8.78 5.86 -3.20
CA ILE A 142 -8.42 5.56 -1.82
C ILE A 142 -9.31 4.41 -1.35
N TRP A 143 -8.68 3.30 -0.99
CA TRP A 143 -9.33 2.09 -0.51
C TRP A 143 -9.08 1.89 0.99
N ILE A 144 -10.02 1.24 1.66
CA ILE A 144 -9.87 0.80 3.06
C ILE A 144 -10.08 -0.71 3.12
N ALA A 145 -9.06 -1.43 3.58
CA ALA A 145 -9.08 -2.87 3.75
C ALA A 145 -9.17 -3.24 5.24
N SER A 146 -10.17 -4.05 5.59
CA SER A 146 -10.35 -4.63 6.92
C SER A 146 -9.30 -5.71 7.20
N PRO A 147 -8.98 -5.98 8.48
CA PRO A 147 -8.12 -7.10 8.84
C PRO A 147 -8.65 -8.44 8.32
N ASP A 148 -7.73 -9.36 8.04
CA ASP A 148 -7.99 -10.78 7.83
C ASP A 148 -8.36 -11.43 9.17
N ASN A 149 -9.65 -11.73 9.41
CA ASN A 149 -10.07 -12.34 10.68
C ASN A 149 -10.23 -13.86 10.57
N ASP A 150 -10.35 -14.41 9.37
CA ASP A 150 -10.49 -15.86 9.16
C ASP A 150 -9.15 -16.57 8.89
N ASN A 151 -8.07 -15.79 8.75
CA ASN A 151 -6.69 -16.20 8.53
C ASN A 151 -6.47 -16.91 7.19
N ASP A 152 -7.23 -16.57 6.15
CA ASP A 152 -7.03 -17.08 4.80
C ASP A 152 -5.90 -16.36 4.03
N GLY A 153 -5.39 -15.25 4.58
CA GLY A 153 -4.32 -14.43 4.05
C GLY A 153 -4.79 -13.19 3.29
N ALA A 154 -6.08 -13.01 3.07
CA ALA A 154 -6.69 -11.89 2.35
C ALA A 154 -7.51 -10.99 3.29
N ALA A 155 -7.69 -9.73 2.91
CA ALA A 155 -8.59 -8.82 3.64
C ALA A 155 -10.04 -9.31 3.52
N ASP A 156 -10.74 -9.43 4.66
CA ASP A 156 -12.16 -9.84 4.73
C ASP A 156 -13.07 -8.91 3.92
N GLU A 157 -12.74 -7.62 3.87
CA GLU A 157 -13.53 -6.58 3.20
C GLU A 157 -12.61 -5.46 2.71
N VAL A 158 -12.80 -5.02 1.47
CA VAL A 158 -12.11 -3.86 0.90
C VAL A 158 -13.15 -2.93 0.29
N ASN A 159 -13.14 -1.66 0.71
CA ASN A 159 -14.11 -0.66 0.29
C ASN A 159 -13.42 0.53 -0.36
N LEU A 160 -13.97 0.99 -1.50
CA LEU A 160 -13.62 2.28 -2.07
C LEU A 160 -14.13 3.39 -1.14
N PHE A 161 -13.21 4.18 -0.58
CA PHE A 161 -13.52 5.26 0.34
C PHE A 161 -13.70 6.60 -0.37
N ALA A 162 -12.81 6.93 -1.30
CA ALA A 162 -12.85 8.17 -2.06
C ALA A 162 -12.09 8.01 -3.38
N SER A 163 -12.40 8.90 -4.33
CA SER A 163 -11.71 9.00 -5.62
C SER A 163 -11.32 10.45 -5.84
N LEU A 164 -10.09 10.71 -6.28
CA LEU A 164 -9.71 12.04 -6.76
C LEU A 164 -10.46 12.33 -8.07
N THR A 165 -11.04 13.53 -8.17
CA THR A 165 -11.76 13.96 -9.39
C THR A 165 -10.85 14.67 -10.39
N ASP A 166 -9.63 15.00 -9.99
CA ASP A 166 -8.62 15.56 -10.89
C ASP A 166 -7.96 14.41 -11.64
N ASP A 167 -8.16 14.38 -12.96
CA ASP A 167 -7.72 13.30 -13.86
C ASP A 167 -6.22 13.35 -14.21
N GLY A 168 -5.48 14.32 -13.66
CA GLY A 168 -4.02 14.34 -13.71
C GLY A 168 -3.35 14.01 -12.38
N ALA A 169 -4.11 14.00 -11.28
CA ALA A 169 -3.56 13.96 -9.94
C ALA A 169 -3.54 12.56 -9.33
N GLU A 170 -2.58 12.35 -8.42
CA GLU A 170 -2.46 11.13 -7.62
C GLU A 170 -2.24 11.45 -6.13
N GLY A 171 -2.64 10.50 -5.28
CA GLY A 171 -2.33 10.52 -3.85
C GLY A 171 -0.89 10.06 -3.59
N THR A 172 -0.08 10.91 -2.94
CA THR A 172 1.36 10.69 -2.70
C THR A 172 1.75 10.90 -1.23
N GLY A 173 1.34 9.94 -0.42
CA GLY A 173 1.43 9.99 1.03
C GLY A 173 0.08 10.24 1.67
N ILE A 174 -0.26 9.36 2.59
CA ILE A 174 -1.52 9.34 3.32
C ILE A 174 -1.23 9.04 4.79
N TYR A 175 -1.89 9.76 5.70
CA TYR A 175 -1.65 9.54 7.13
C TYR A 175 -2.79 10.05 8.01
N PHE A 176 -2.83 9.56 9.24
CA PHE A 176 -3.63 10.12 10.32
C PHE A 176 -2.71 10.86 11.29
N GLY A 177 -3.10 12.07 11.66
CA GLY A 177 -2.40 12.85 12.68
C GLY A 177 -2.80 12.47 14.11
N ILE A 178 -2.48 13.35 15.07
CA ILE A 178 -2.87 13.18 16.48
C ILE A 178 -4.40 13.16 16.64
N ASP A 179 -5.13 13.88 15.80
CA ASP A 179 -6.60 13.79 15.75
C ASP A 179 -7.03 12.60 14.89
N PRO A 180 -7.59 11.53 15.49
CA PRO A 180 -7.98 10.33 14.75
C PRO A 180 -9.21 10.54 13.85
N LYS A 181 -9.75 11.76 13.79
CA LYS A 181 -10.91 12.10 12.94
C LYS A 181 -10.54 12.85 11.67
N THR A 182 -9.24 13.08 11.46
CA THR A 182 -8.72 13.78 10.30
C THR A 182 -7.72 12.89 9.58
N MET A 183 -8.06 12.52 8.34
CA MET A 183 -7.13 11.88 7.41
C MET A 183 -6.48 12.97 6.56
N PHE A 184 -5.17 12.89 6.35
CA PHE A 184 -4.45 13.76 5.45
C PHE A 184 -3.99 12.98 4.23
N VAL A 185 -4.16 13.56 3.06
CA VAL A 185 -3.69 13.00 1.78
C VAL A 185 -2.92 14.10 1.07
N ASN A 186 -1.68 13.84 0.69
CA ASN A 186 -0.98 14.73 -0.21
C ASN A 186 -1.40 14.40 -1.64
N VAL A 187 -1.69 15.43 -2.43
CA VAL A 187 -2.05 15.33 -3.84
C VAL A 187 -0.91 15.91 -4.66
N GLN A 188 -0.40 15.16 -5.63
CA GLN A 188 0.61 15.61 -6.59
C GLN A 188 0.10 15.53 -8.02
N HIS A 189 0.84 16.19 -8.92
CA HIS A 189 0.60 16.17 -10.36
C HIS A 189 -0.78 16.68 -10.77
N SER A 190 -1.39 17.53 -9.94
CA SER A 190 -2.66 18.18 -10.26
C SER A 190 -2.61 18.81 -11.65
N LYS A 191 -3.71 18.65 -12.39
CA LYS A 191 -3.89 19.29 -13.71
C LYS A 191 -3.90 20.82 -13.62
N LEU A 192 -4.27 21.36 -12.46
CA LEU A 192 -4.14 22.79 -12.16
C LEU A 192 -2.73 23.11 -11.68
N ASP A 193 -2.14 24.18 -12.21
CA ASP A 193 -0.76 24.61 -11.95
C ASP A 193 -0.41 24.76 -10.44
N ASP A 194 -1.38 25.08 -9.58
CA ASP A 194 -1.21 25.25 -8.13
C ASP A 194 -2.12 24.29 -7.31
N GLY A 195 -2.49 23.14 -7.88
CA GLY A 195 -3.42 22.21 -7.23
C GLY A 195 -2.75 21.14 -6.34
N ASP A 196 -1.43 21.01 -6.41
CA ASP A 196 -0.66 20.14 -5.50
C ASP A 196 -0.80 20.66 -4.06
N ALA A 197 -1.33 19.83 -3.16
CA ALA A 197 -1.64 20.24 -1.80
C ALA A 197 -1.81 19.05 -0.86
N THR A 198 -1.70 19.31 0.45
CA THR A 198 -2.19 18.39 1.48
C THR A 198 -3.65 18.67 1.77
N TRP A 199 -4.51 17.68 1.55
CA TRP A 199 -5.94 17.74 1.82
C TRP A 199 -6.25 17.11 3.16
N ALA A 200 -7.05 17.80 3.97
CA ALA A 200 -7.56 17.29 5.25
C ALA A 200 -9.01 16.82 5.08
N ILE A 201 -9.23 15.52 5.20
CA ILE A 201 -10.55 14.88 5.07
C ILE A 201 -11.11 14.66 6.47
N THR A 202 -12.26 15.29 6.75
CA THR A 202 -12.96 15.16 8.03
C THR A 202 -14.45 14.92 7.82
N LYS A 203 -15.06 14.17 8.75
CA LYS A 203 -16.51 14.01 8.77
C LYS A 203 -17.16 15.25 9.39
N LEU A 204 -18.02 15.92 8.64
CA LEU A 204 -18.83 17.02 9.17
C LEU A 204 -19.77 16.54 10.28
N ASP A 205 -19.71 17.21 11.43
CA ASP A 205 -20.61 16.95 12.55
C ASP A 205 -22.05 17.36 12.18
N SER A 206 -22.98 16.40 12.20
CA SER A 206 -24.36 16.58 11.71
C SER A 206 -25.14 17.63 12.51
N ARG A 207 -24.71 17.95 13.73
CA ARG A 207 -25.33 19.00 14.58
C ARG A 207 -25.01 20.41 14.11
N LYS A 208 -23.87 20.63 13.43
CA LYS A 208 -23.51 21.97 12.89
C LYS A 208 -24.29 22.33 11.62
N LYS A 209 -24.77 21.33 10.86
CA LYS A 209 -25.59 21.55 9.65
C LYS A 209 -26.93 22.25 9.92
N HIS A 210 -27.50 22.15 11.12
CA HIS A 210 -28.78 22.78 11.46
C HIS A 210 -28.69 24.26 11.79
N HIS A 211 -27.52 24.78 12.18
CA HIS A 211 -27.37 26.20 12.49
C HIS A 211 -27.19 27.06 11.23
N GLU A 212 -26.50 26.56 10.20
CA GLU A 212 -26.29 27.34 8.96
C GLU A 212 -27.51 27.39 8.05
N ARG A 213 -28.40 26.39 8.10
CA ARG A 213 -29.65 26.38 7.32
C ARG A 213 -30.77 27.25 7.90
N ARG A 214 -30.61 27.82 9.10
CA ARG A 214 -31.59 28.73 9.71
C ARG A 214 -31.31 30.22 9.46
N HIS A 215 -30.22 30.54 8.76
CA HIS A 215 -29.82 31.91 8.44
C HIS A 215 -29.73 32.18 6.92
N ARG A 216 -30.42 31.38 6.09
CA ARG A 216 -30.68 31.69 4.68
C ARG A 216 -32.17 31.79 4.43
#